data_AF-A0A495MJE1-F1
#
_entry.id   AF-A0A495MJE1-F1
#
_cell.length_a   1.000
_cell.length_b   1.000
_cell.length_c   1.000
_cell.angle_alpha   90.00
_cell.angle_beta   90.00
_cell.angle_gamma   90.00
#
_symmetry.space_group_name_H-M   'P 1'
#
loop_
_entity.id
_entity.type
_entity.pdbx_description
1 polymer ?
#
loop_
_entity_poly.entity_id
_entity_poly.type
_entity_poly.pdbx_seq_one_letter_code
_entity_poly.pdbx_strand_id
1 'polypeptide(L)' 'MKTQDPTHATLFEFTTPHSLQKSLHYVLFNYLNQKDLVLPDNFQTIIEDFYFLLAYLQEAQEQQLSSGNC' A
#
# COMPACT_ATOMS: atom_id res chain seq x y z
N MET A 1 20.00 -8.78 24.03
CA MET A 1 19.58 -9.52 22.83
C MET A 1 18.12 -9.20 22.58
N LYS A 2 17.79 -8.41 21.55
CA LYS A 2 16.39 -8.16 21.16
C LYS A 2 15.98 -9.33 20.26
N THR A 3 15.16 -10.23 20.79
CA THR A 3 14.49 -11.26 20.00
C THR A 3 13.45 -10.56 19.12
N GLN A 4 13.77 -10.35 17.84
CA GLN A 4 12.78 -10.00 16.83
C GLN A 4 11.84 -11.20 16.68
N ASP A 5 10.56 -10.96 16.92
CA ASP A 5 9.50 -11.96 16.79
C ASP A 5 9.41 -12.40 15.30
N PRO A 6 9.59 -13.70 14.99
CA PRO A 6 9.67 -14.18 13.61
C PRO A 6 8.32 -14.14 12.87
N THR A 7 7.25 -13.71 13.52
CA THR A 7 5.93 -13.51 12.92
C THR A 7 5.80 -12.21 12.11
N HIS A 8 6.77 -11.28 12.25
CA HIS A 8 6.98 -10.15 11.34
C HIS A 8 7.82 -10.53 10.11
N ALA A 9 7.70 -11.78 9.63
CA ALA A 9 8.03 -12.16 8.27
C ALA A 9 7.09 -11.38 7.33
N THR A 10 7.48 -10.14 7.08
CA THR A 10 6.60 -8.99 6.87
C THR A 10 6.26 -8.91 5.39
N LEU A 11 5.09 -8.38 5.03
CA LEU A 11 4.60 -8.17 3.65
C LEU A 11 5.65 -7.69 2.61
N PHE A 12 6.76 -7.10 3.07
CA PHE A 12 7.88 -6.57 2.29
C PHE A 12 9.02 -7.56 2.01
N GLU A 13 8.90 -8.85 2.36
CA GLU A 13 9.93 -9.86 2.03
C GLU A 13 10.14 -10.03 0.52
N PHE A 14 9.12 -9.73 -0.29
CA PHE A 14 9.13 -9.95 -1.74
C PHE A 14 8.91 -8.66 -2.56
N THR A 15 8.74 -7.51 -1.90
CA THR A 15 8.44 -6.24 -2.56
C THR A 15 8.76 -5.05 -1.66
N THR A 16 8.89 -3.85 -2.25
CA THR A 16 9.08 -2.61 -1.50
C THR A 16 7.75 -1.88 -1.31
N PRO A 17 7.60 -1.04 -0.27
CA PRO A 17 6.42 -0.18 -0.12
C PRO A 17 6.15 0.66 -1.38
N HIS A 18 7.20 1.20 -2.00
CA HIS A 18 7.11 1.97 -3.25
C HIS A 18 6.56 1.15 -4.42
N SER A 19 7.03 -0.08 -4.59
CA SER A 19 6.52 -0.98 -5.63
C SER A 19 5.03 -1.29 -5.42
N LEU A 20 4.62 -1.52 -4.17
CA LEU A 20 3.20 -1.74 -3.82
C LEU A 20 2.34 -0.50 -4.09
N GLN A 21 2.82 0.70 -3.76
CA GLN A 21 2.11 1.95 -4.09
C GLN A 21 1.88 2.07 -5.60
N LYS A 22 2.89 1.77 -6.43
CA LYS A 22 2.73 1.76 -7.89
C LYS A 22 1.67 0.77 -8.36
N SER A 23 1.66 -0.44 -7.81
CA SER A 23 0.65 -1.45 -8.11
C SER A 23 -0.76 -0.99 -7.72
N LEU A 24 -0.93 -0.41 -6.52
CA LEU A 24 -2.22 0.12 -6.08
C LEU A 24 -2.72 1.27 -6.96
N HIS A 25 -1.84 2.22 -7.31
CA HIS A 25 -2.18 3.28 -8.26
C HIS A 25 -2.63 2.69 -9.60
N TYR A 26 -1.88 1.73 -10.14
CA TYR A 26 -2.23 1.09 -11.41
C TYR A 26 -3.60 0.40 -11.37
N VAL A 27 -3.88 -0.36 -10.31
CA VAL A 27 -5.18 -1.03 -10.11
C VAL A 27 -6.31 0.00 -10.03
N LEU A 28 -6.14 1.05 -9.22
CA LEU A 28 -7.14 2.09 -9.05
C LEU A 28 -7.41 2.84 -10.36
N PHE A 29 -6.35 3.27 -11.06
CA PHE A 29 -6.50 3.97 -12.34
C PHE A 29 -7.15 3.10 -13.41
N ASN A 30 -6.77 1.82 -13.52
CA ASN A 30 -7.41 0.92 -14.47
C ASN A 30 -8.88 0.71 -14.17
N TYR A 31 -9.25 0.62 -12.90
CA TYR A 31 -10.65 0.54 -12.49
C TYR A 31 -11.42 1.80 -12.89
N LEU A 32 -10.87 2.99 -12.59
CA LEU A 32 -11.50 4.28 -12.91
C LEU A 32 -11.58 4.58 -14.41
N ASN A 33 -10.67 4.02 -15.22
CA ASN A 33 -10.58 4.29 -16.65
C ASN A 33 -11.45 3.35 -17.52
N GLN A 34 -12.35 2.58 -16.92
CA GLN A 34 -13.25 1.70 -17.67
C GLN A 34 -14.31 2.52 -18.41
N LYS A 35 -14.48 2.24 -19.72
CA LYS A 35 -15.36 2.99 -20.63
C LYS A 35 -16.83 3.01 -20.20
N ASP A 36 -17.28 1.98 -19.49
CA ASP A 36 -18.65 1.79 -19.02
C ASP A 36 -18.68 1.51 -17.50
N LEU A 37 -17.87 2.26 -16.74
CA LEU A 37 -17.74 2.07 -15.29
C LEU A 37 -19.08 2.26 -14.58
N VAL A 38 -19.57 1.19 -13.97
CA VAL A 38 -20.68 1.22 -13.02
C VAL A 38 -20.10 1.23 -11.62
N LEU A 39 -20.35 2.31 -10.88
CA LEU A 39 -19.88 2.44 -9.51
C LEU A 39 -20.72 1.54 -8.59
N PRO A 40 -20.09 0.71 -7.74
CA PRO A 40 -20.82 -0.05 -6.74
C PRO A 40 -21.34 0.87 -5.63
N ASP A 41 -22.35 0.40 -4.88
CA ASP A 41 -22.97 1.19 -3.80
C ASP A 41 -21.97 1.61 -2.71
N ASN A 42 -20.91 0.82 -2.50
CA ASN A 42 -19.84 1.09 -1.54
C ASN A 42 -18.61 1.76 -2.17
N PHE A 43 -18.75 2.40 -3.33
CA PHE A 43 -17.63 3.04 -4.04
C PHE A 43 -16.82 3.98 -3.16
N GLN A 44 -17.47 4.79 -2.33
CA GLN A 44 -16.78 5.70 -1.42
C GLN A 44 -15.83 4.96 -0.48
N THR A 45 -16.30 3.88 0.17
CA THR A 45 -15.48 3.05 1.06
C THR A 45 -14.30 2.44 0.31
N ILE A 46 -14.50 1.95 -0.90
CA ILE A 46 -13.41 1.40 -1.72
C ILE A 46 -12.33 2.45 -1.96
N ILE A 47 -12.72 3.68 -2.34
CA ILE A 47 -11.78 4.77 -2.57
C ILE A 47 -11.05 5.16 -1.28
N GLU A 48 -11.74 5.26 -0.16
CA GLU A 48 -11.16 5.54 1.16
C GLU A 48 -10.13 4.47 1.55
N ASP A 49 -10.43 3.18 1.32
CA ASP A 49 -9.52 2.07 1.60
C ASP A 49 -8.25 2.14 0.73
N PHE A 50 -8.37 2.51 -0.55
CA PHE A 50 -7.20 2.72 -1.41
C PHE A 50 -6.31 3.85 -0.89
N TYR A 51 -6.89 5.00 -0.49
CA TYR A 51 -6.12 6.10 0.06
C TYR A 51 -5.47 5.75 1.39
N PHE A 52 -6.17 5.02 2.26
CA PHE A 52 -5.61 4.51 3.51
C PHE A 52 -4.39 3.62 3.25
N LEU A 53 -4.49 2.67 2.33
CA LEU A 53 -3.39 1.77 1.98
C LEU A 53 -2.20 2.51 1.37
N LEU A 54 -2.45 3.50 0.51
CA LEU A 54 -1.39 4.33 -0.06
C LEU A 54 -0.66 5.13 1.03
N ALA A 55 -1.39 5.73 1.96
CA ALA A 55 -0.80 6.46 3.09
C ALA A 55 0.02 5.54 4.00
N TYR A 56 -0.51 4.36 4.34
CA TYR A 56 0.20 3.35 5.13
C TYR A 56 1.54 2.96 4.49
N LEU A 57 1.55 2.72 3.18
CA LEU A 57 2.77 2.35 2.46
C LEU A 57 3.76 3.52 2.38
N GLN A 58 3.29 4.76 2.36
CA GLN A 58 4.17 5.94 2.41
C GLN A 58 4.85 6.04 3.78
N GLU A 59 4.09 5.91 4.87
CA GLU A 59 4.65 5.90 6.22
C GLU A 59 5.66 4.76 6.42
N ALA A 60 5.36 3.56 5.92
CA ALA A 60 6.29 2.43 5.97
C ALA A 60 7.61 2.71 5.23
N GLN A 61 7.55 3.43 4.10
CA GLN A 61 8.75 3.84 3.35
C GLN A 61 9.59 4.86 4.12
N GLU A 62 8.95 5.86 4.74
CA GLU A 62 9.62 6.88 5.56
C GLU A 62 10.27 6.27 6.81
N GLN A 63 9.63 5.27 7.43
CA GLN A 63 10.18 4.51 8.55
C GLN A 63 11.40 3.67 8.12
N GLN A 64 11.38 3.05 6.94
CA GLN A 64 12.56 2.36 6.41
C GLN A 64 13.73 3.31 6.16
N LEU A 65 13.49 4.50 5.59
CA LEU A 65 14.53 5.50 5.34
C LEU A 65 15.13 6.09 6.63
N SER A 66 14.31 6.34 7.64
CA SER A 66 14.77 6.84 8.94
C SER A 66 15.55 5.80 9.75
N SER A 67 15.26 4.50 9.58
CA SER A 67 15.98 3.40 10.23
C SER A 67 17.34 3.06 9.59
N GLY A 68 17.63 3.58 8.39
CA GLY A 68 18.87 3.32 7.62
C GLY A 68 20.07 4.22 7.96
N ASN A 69 19.95 5.10 8.95
CA ASN A 69 21.04 5.95 9.46
C ASN A 69 21.44 5.51 10.88
N CYS A 70 22.11 4.36 11.02
CA CYS A 70 22.90 3.95 12.20
C CYS A 70 24.02 3.02 11.77
#